data_AF-A0A959MQA8-F1
#
_entry.id   AF-A0A959MQA8-F1
#
_cell.length_a   1.000
_cell.length_b   1.000
_cell.length_c   1.000
_cell.angle_alpha   90.00
_cell.angle_beta   90.00
_cell.angle_gamma   90.00
#
_symmetry.space_group_name_H-M   'P 1'
#
loop_
_entity.id
_entity.type
_entity.pdbx_description
1 polymer ?
#
loop_
_entity_poly.entity_id
_entity_poly.type
_entity_poly.pdbx_seq_one_letter_code
_entity_poly.pdbx_strand_id
1 'polypeptide(L)'
;MKRLHFEKRKYGKELLIDAANEQDLEFVDDVMSLSFYCLAFLKRASGSYQLDLYRFELADQLVLFIRPSQINVVSGAQFDECTLLFFEGGFLDEFFVDRNFIFKFCCFHSIGPPPYLTLDASTFRKYYELAGEIKSEIGSLTADSHHILRSL
;
A
#
# COMPACT_ATOMS: atom_id res chain seq x y z
N MET A 1 8.42 4.57 -18.31
CA MET A 1 8.38 3.83 -17.04
C MET A 1 9.05 4.65 -15.95
N LYS A 2 8.24 5.35 -15.16
CA LYS A 2 8.70 6.14 -14.02
C LYS A 2 8.79 5.26 -12.76
N ARG A 3 9.80 5.54 -11.91
CA ARG A 3 9.91 4.92 -10.59
C ARG A 3 9.54 5.95 -9.53
N LEU A 4 8.59 5.61 -8.67
CA LEU A 4 8.24 6.41 -7.51
C LEU A 4 9.17 6.05 -6.34
N HIS A 5 9.61 7.08 -5.64
CA HIS A 5 10.49 6.98 -4.49
C HIS A 5 9.74 7.35 -3.22
N PHE A 6 10.06 6.67 -2.12
CA PHE A 6 9.47 6.97 -0.82
C PHE A 6 10.11 8.25 -0.25
N GLU A 7 9.28 9.17 0.24
CA GLU A 7 9.74 10.43 0.83
C GLU A 7 9.81 10.35 2.35
N LYS A 8 10.92 9.84 2.88
CA LYS A 8 11.11 9.63 4.32
C LYS A 8 10.96 10.88 5.18
N ARG A 9 11.13 12.07 4.60
CA ARG A 9 11.13 13.37 5.32
C ARG A 9 10.04 14.31 4.87
N LYS A 10 8.99 13.81 4.21
CA LYS A 10 7.83 14.57 3.74
C LYS A 10 7.22 15.46 4.84
N TYR A 11 7.24 14.99 6.09
CA TYR A 11 6.67 15.67 7.26
C TYR A 11 7.72 16.32 8.17
N GLY A 12 8.94 16.58 7.68
CA GLY A 12 10.04 17.21 8.43
C GLY A 12 10.81 16.29 9.38
N LYS A 13 10.17 15.25 9.91
CA LYS A 13 10.82 14.13 10.63
C LYS A 13 10.95 12.91 9.72
N GLU A 14 11.84 11.99 10.10
CA GLU A 14 11.95 10.71 9.40
C GLU A 14 10.78 9.79 9.76
N LEU A 15 10.05 9.36 8.74
CA LEU A 15 9.02 8.34 8.82
C LEU A 15 9.29 7.30 7.73
N LEU A 16 9.08 6.03 8.05
CA LEU A 16 9.26 4.90 7.13
C LEU A 16 7.93 4.30 6.65
N ILE A 17 6.81 4.91 7.03
CA ILE A 17 5.45 4.59 6.63
C ILE A 17 4.73 5.86 6.24
N ASP A 18 3.86 5.78 5.24
CA ASP A 18 3.00 6.85 4.79
C ASP A 18 1.69 6.25 4.24
N ALA A 19 0.67 7.08 4.07
CA ALA A 19 -0.61 6.67 3.53
C ALA A 19 -1.23 7.75 2.62
N ALA A 20 -1.99 7.28 1.65
CA ALA A 20 -2.63 8.10 0.63
C ALA A 20 -4.04 7.59 0.37
N ASN A 21 -4.91 8.43 -0.17
CA ASN A 21 -6.22 8.04 -0.67
C ASN A 21 -6.36 8.41 -2.15
N GLU A 22 -7.52 8.18 -2.74
CA GLU A 22 -7.77 8.47 -4.16
C GLU A 22 -7.49 9.94 -4.56
N GLN A 23 -7.64 10.90 -3.63
CA GLN A 23 -7.35 12.30 -3.92
C GLN A 23 -5.85 12.61 -3.96
N ASP A 24 -5.04 11.79 -3.30
CA ASP A 24 -3.58 11.92 -3.22
C ASP A 24 -2.87 11.15 -4.36
N LEU A 25 -3.62 10.34 -5.14
CA LEU A 25 -3.06 9.51 -6.20
C LEU A 25 -2.72 10.32 -7.45
N GLU A 26 -1.42 10.43 -7.74
CA GLU A 26 -0.93 10.97 -9.01
C GLU A 26 -0.27 9.87 -9.87
N PHE A 27 -0.98 9.44 -10.92
CA PHE A 27 -0.40 8.56 -11.94
C PHE A 27 0.48 9.37 -12.87
N VAL A 28 1.78 9.31 -12.59
CA VAL A 28 2.80 10.06 -13.32
C VAL A 28 3.25 9.40 -14.64
N ASP A 29 2.82 8.16 -14.89
CA ASP A 29 3.09 7.35 -16.09
C ASP A 29 2.08 6.19 -16.14
N ASP A 30 1.75 5.70 -17.34
CA ASP A 30 0.87 4.54 -17.54
C ASP A 30 1.51 3.23 -17.06
N VAL A 31 2.85 3.21 -17.02
CA VAL A 31 3.65 2.10 -16.54
C VAL A 31 4.63 2.63 -15.50
N MET A 32 4.59 2.08 -14.30
CA MET A 32 5.39 2.58 -13.17
C MET A 32 5.89 1.47 -12.25
N SER A 33 6.84 1.81 -11.39
CA SER A 33 7.30 0.94 -10.30
C SER A 33 7.49 1.73 -9.02
N LEU A 34 7.47 1.05 -7.88
CA LEU A 34 7.67 1.66 -6.56
C LEU A 34 9.05 1.29 -6.01
N SER A 35 9.66 2.16 -5.20
CA SER A 35 10.85 1.78 -4.41
C SER A 35 10.51 1.17 -3.04
N PHE A 36 9.23 1.07 -2.72
CA PHE A 36 8.67 0.74 -1.41
C PHE A 36 7.56 -0.32 -1.53
N TYR A 37 7.14 -0.88 -0.40
CA TYR A 37 6.00 -1.80 -0.32
C TYR A 37 4.70 -1.00 -0.23
N CYS A 38 3.62 -1.50 -0.82
CA CYS A 38 2.32 -0.86 -0.79
C CYS A 38 1.20 -1.91 -0.62
N LEU A 39 0.27 -1.63 0.30
CA LEU A 39 -1.03 -2.26 0.40
C LEU A 39 -2.07 -1.26 -0.12
N ALA A 40 -2.78 -1.61 -1.18
CA ALA A 40 -3.86 -0.77 -1.69
C ALA A 40 -5.21 -1.42 -1.36
N PHE A 41 -5.95 -0.80 -0.44
CA PHE A 41 -7.31 -1.20 -0.09
C PHE A 41 -8.28 -0.51 -1.05
N LEU A 42 -8.78 -1.25 -2.02
CA LEU A 42 -9.66 -0.76 -3.08
C LEU A 42 -11.10 -0.99 -2.66
N LYS A 43 -11.74 0.03 -2.08
CA LYS A 43 -13.14 -0.05 -1.68
C LYS A 43 -14.04 -0.02 -2.91
N ARG A 44 -13.73 0.86 -3.86
CA ARG A 44 -14.32 0.89 -5.20
C ARG A 44 -13.25 1.03 -6.26
N ALA A 45 -13.21 0.09 -7.19
CA ALA A 45 -12.26 0.11 -8.29
C ALA A 45 -12.77 -0.69 -9.48
N SER A 46 -12.32 -0.32 -10.68
CA SER A 46 -12.71 -1.00 -11.91
C SER A 46 -11.63 -0.93 -12.98
N GLY A 47 -11.82 -1.71 -14.05
CA GLY A 47 -10.94 -1.73 -15.20
C GLY A 47 -9.74 -2.66 -15.05
N SER A 48 -8.89 -2.67 -16.07
CA SER A 48 -7.80 -3.64 -16.19
C SER A 48 -6.54 -3.15 -15.52
N TYR A 49 -5.94 -3.98 -14.68
CA TYR A 49 -4.67 -3.70 -14.02
C TYR A 49 -3.69 -4.84 -14.25
N GLN A 50 -2.40 -4.51 -14.33
CA GLN A 50 -1.34 -5.51 -14.43
C GLN A 50 -0.25 -5.23 -13.41
N LEU A 51 0.15 -6.28 -12.71
CA LEU A 51 1.29 -6.29 -11.80
C LEU A 51 2.26 -7.40 -12.21
N ASP A 52 3.43 -7.01 -12.71
CA ASP A 52 4.38 -7.88 -13.39
C ASP A 52 3.71 -8.72 -14.50
N LEU A 53 3.59 -10.03 -14.28
CA LEU A 53 2.99 -10.98 -15.22
C LEU A 53 1.50 -11.22 -14.96
N TYR A 54 0.96 -10.69 -13.85
CA TYR A 54 -0.44 -10.90 -13.45
C TYR A 54 -1.31 -9.77 -14.00
N ARG A 55 -2.14 -10.10 -15.00
CA ARG A 55 -3.17 -9.20 -15.53
C ARG A 55 -4.55 -9.64 -15.05
N PHE A 56 -5.34 -8.71 -14.53
CA PHE A 56 -6.66 -8.99 -13.97
C PHE A 56 -7.55 -7.74 -14.01
N GLU A 57 -8.85 -7.95 -13.87
CA GLU A 57 -9.81 -6.86 -13.70
C GLU A 57 -9.92 -6.50 -12.21
N LEU A 58 -9.91 -5.20 -11.93
CA LEU A 58 -10.17 -4.69 -10.60
C LEU A 58 -11.65 -4.88 -10.24
N ALA A 59 -11.88 -5.11 -8.96
CA ALA A 59 -13.21 -5.24 -8.38
C ALA A 59 -13.23 -4.52 -7.02
N ASP A 60 -14.43 -4.23 -6.54
CA ASP A 60 -14.65 -3.68 -5.21
C ASP A 60 -14.15 -4.64 -4.11
N GLN A 61 -13.75 -4.06 -2.98
CA GLN A 61 -13.31 -4.77 -1.76
C GLN A 61 -12.09 -5.68 -2.00
N LEU A 62 -11.15 -5.18 -2.79
CA LEU A 62 -9.93 -5.88 -3.18
C LEU A 62 -8.72 -5.24 -2.50
N VAL A 63 -7.80 -6.07 -2.00
CA VAL A 63 -6.54 -5.60 -1.39
C VAL A 63 -5.37 -6.02 -2.26
N LEU A 64 -4.67 -5.05 -2.84
CA LEU A 64 -3.45 -5.29 -3.62
C LEU A 64 -2.20 -5.31 -2.74
N PHE A 65 -1.26 -6.18 -3.07
CA PHE A 65 0.05 -6.24 -2.43
C PHE A 65 1.13 -5.97 -3.48
N ILE A 66 1.77 -4.81 -3.38
CA ILE A 66 2.78 -4.36 -4.33
C ILE A 66 4.13 -4.30 -3.61
N ARG A 67 5.13 -4.97 -4.17
CA ARG A 67 6.51 -4.93 -3.70
C ARG A 67 7.35 -3.90 -4.46
N PRO A 68 8.49 -3.49 -3.89
CA PRO A 68 9.47 -2.70 -4.61
C PRO A 68 9.85 -3.34 -5.95
N SER A 69 10.01 -2.48 -6.95
CA SER A 69 10.45 -2.82 -8.32
C SER A 69 9.49 -3.68 -9.15
N GLN A 70 8.29 -4.02 -8.65
CA GLN A 70 7.26 -4.61 -9.51
C GLN A 70 6.76 -3.59 -10.53
N ILE A 71 6.48 -4.07 -11.75
CA ILE A 71 5.96 -3.25 -12.84
C ILE A 71 4.44 -3.20 -12.73
N ASN A 72 3.91 -1.98 -12.61
CA ASN A 72 2.49 -1.69 -12.53
C ASN A 72 2.07 -1.08 -13.87
N VAL A 73 1.09 -1.65 -14.55
CA VAL A 73 0.41 -1.02 -15.70
C VAL A 73 -0.95 -0.55 -15.24
N VAL A 74 -1.15 0.76 -15.23
CA VAL A 74 -2.29 1.44 -14.60
C VAL A 74 -3.21 2.15 -15.60
N SER A 75 -2.84 2.20 -16.88
CA SER A 75 -3.58 2.94 -17.92
C SER A 75 -5.04 2.54 -18.08
N GLY A 76 -5.40 1.32 -17.71
CA GLY A 76 -6.79 0.81 -17.74
C GLY A 76 -7.46 0.74 -16.38
N ALA A 77 -6.79 1.15 -15.30
CA ALA A 77 -7.25 1.01 -13.93
C ALA A 77 -7.94 2.29 -13.42
N GLN A 78 -9.03 2.14 -12.70
CA GLN A 78 -9.75 3.22 -12.02
C GLN A 78 -9.84 2.90 -10.53
N PHE A 79 -9.32 3.79 -9.70
CA PHE A 79 -9.32 3.68 -8.25
C PHE A 79 -10.26 4.76 -7.68
N ASP A 80 -11.56 4.49 -7.69
CA ASP A 80 -12.59 5.47 -7.35
C ASP A 80 -12.67 5.79 -5.86
N GLU A 81 -12.46 4.78 -5.00
CA GLU A 81 -12.43 4.92 -3.54
C GLU A 81 -11.39 3.97 -2.97
N CYS A 82 -10.30 4.49 -2.44
CA CYS A 82 -9.20 3.66 -1.97
C CYS A 82 -8.39 4.29 -0.84
N THR A 83 -7.66 3.44 -0.11
CA THR A 83 -6.62 3.89 0.81
C THR A 83 -5.39 3.03 0.58
N LEU A 84 -4.25 3.68 0.39
CA LEU A 84 -2.96 3.05 0.21
C LEU A 84 -2.16 3.24 1.49
N LEU A 85 -1.61 2.15 2.01
CA LEU A 85 -0.64 2.14 3.08
C LEU A 85 0.68 1.66 2.52
N PHE A 86 1.73 2.46 2.61
CA PHE A 86 3.01 2.13 2.00
C PHE A 86 4.19 2.44 2.91
N PHE A 87 5.22 1.61 2.82
CA PHE A 87 6.32 1.64 3.76
C PHE A 87 7.64 1.16 3.15
N GLU A 88 8.73 1.66 3.73
CA GLU A 88 10.10 1.24 3.46
C GLU A 88 10.40 -0.11 4.09
N GLY A 89 11.22 -0.95 3.46
CA GLY A 89 11.50 -2.30 3.98
C GLY A 89 12.03 -2.32 5.42
N GLY A 90 12.81 -1.30 5.81
CA GLY A 90 13.32 -1.13 7.17
C GLY A 90 12.28 -0.71 8.21
N PHE A 91 11.07 -0.31 7.80
CA PHE A 91 9.98 0.02 8.75
C PHE A 91 9.68 -1.16 9.67
N LEU A 92 9.57 -2.37 9.13
CA LEU A 92 9.22 -3.56 9.91
C LEU A 92 10.30 -3.95 10.93
N ASP A 93 11.56 -3.57 10.69
CA ASP A 93 12.67 -3.84 11.61
C ASP A 93 12.53 -3.06 12.94
N GLU A 94 11.72 -2.00 12.98
CA GLU A 94 11.43 -1.23 14.20
C GLU A 94 10.43 -1.95 15.14
N PHE A 95 9.68 -2.92 14.59
CA PHE A 95 8.59 -3.61 15.30
C PHE A 95 8.90 -5.08 15.57
N PHE A 96 9.63 -5.74 14.67
CA PHE A 96 9.94 -7.15 14.75
C PHE A 96 11.43 -7.38 14.99
N VAL A 97 11.75 -8.32 15.87
CA VAL A 97 13.14 -8.71 16.16
C VAL A 97 13.81 -9.38 14.94
N ASP A 98 13.00 -9.94 14.04
CA ASP A 98 13.46 -10.62 12.84
C ASP A 98 13.56 -9.66 11.65
N ARG A 99 14.78 -9.33 11.23
CA ARG A 99 15.06 -8.45 10.08
C ARG A 99 14.59 -9.01 8.74
N ASN A 100 14.26 -10.30 8.68
CA ASN A 100 13.69 -10.95 7.49
C ASN A 100 12.18 -11.14 7.61
N PHE A 101 11.52 -10.49 8.58
CA PHE A 101 10.09 -10.65 8.82
C PHE A 101 9.25 -10.31 7.57
N ILE A 102 9.68 -9.34 6.76
CA ILE A 102 9.00 -9.00 5.50
C ILE A 102 8.85 -10.22 4.58
N PHE A 103 9.86 -11.09 4.51
CA PHE A 103 9.86 -12.29 3.66
C PHE A 103 8.90 -13.38 4.17
N LYS A 104 8.42 -13.27 5.40
CA LYS A 104 7.41 -14.17 5.97
C LYS A 104 5.98 -13.78 5.58
N PHE A 105 5.76 -12.58 5.04
CA PHE A 105 4.48 -12.20 4.46
C PHE A 105 4.29 -12.89 3.11
N CYS A 106 3.63 -14.05 3.14
CA CYS A 106 3.29 -14.81 1.94
C CYS A 106 2.52 -13.98 0.91
N CYS A 107 1.73 -12.99 1.32
CA CYS A 107 1.01 -12.10 0.41
C CYS A 107 1.92 -11.27 -0.50
N PHE A 108 3.16 -10.98 -0.09
CA PHE A 108 4.14 -10.31 -0.95
C PHE A 108 5.02 -11.30 -1.72
N HIS A 109 5.25 -12.51 -1.21
CA HIS A 109 6.32 -13.38 -1.71
C HIS A 109 5.86 -14.70 -2.34
N SER A 110 4.57 -15.04 -2.24
CA SER A 110 4.07 -16.29 -2.80
C SER A 110 3.97 -16.23 -4.33
N ILE A 111 4.42 -17.29 -5.00
CA ILE A 111 4.50 -17.41 -6.47
C ILE A 111 3.20 -18.00 -7.06
N GLY A 112 2.20 -18.34 -6.23
CA GLY A 112 1.02 -19.12 -6.63
C GLY A 112 -0.35 -18.43 -6.61
N PRO A 113 -0.69 -17.57 -5.63
CA PRO A 113 -1.98 -16.85 -5.60
C PRO A 113 -1.94 -15.55 -6.41
N PRO A 114 -3.10 -14.99 -6.76
CA PRO A 114 -3.15 -13.64 -7.33
C PRO A 114 -2.46 -12.65 -6.39
N PRO A 115 -1.88 -11.54 -6.90
CA PRO A 115 -1.19 -10.53 -6.09
C PRO A 115 -2.17 -9.64 -5.30
N TYR A 116 -3.34 -10.19 -4.99
CA TYR A 116 -4.43 -9.53 -4.32
C TYR A 116 -5.21 -10.51 -3.44
N LEU A 117 -5.94 -9.96 -2.48
CA LEU A 117 -6.92 -10.69 -1.67
C LEU A 117 -8.30 -10.10 -1.89
N THR A 118 -9.30 -10.96 -1.99
CA THR A 118 -10.70 -10.61 -1.82
C THR A 118 -11.09 -10.92 -0.39
N LEU A 119 -11.66 -9.94 0.30
CA LEU A 119 -12.10 -10.06 1.69
C LEU A 119 -13.62 -10.00 1.73
N ASP A 120 -14.25 -10.61 2.73
CA ASP A 120 -15.65 -10.33 2.98
C ASP A 120 -15.83 -8.87 3.41
N ALA A 121 -17.03 -8.33 3.20
CA ALA A 121 -17.31 -6.91 3.41
C ALA A 121 -17.01 -6.42 4.82
N SER A 122 -17.21 -7.26 5.84
CA SER A 122 -16.96 -6.86 7.23
C SER A 122 -15.47 -6.78 7.54
N THR A 123 -14.70 -7.76 7.07
CA THR A 123 -13.25 -7.80 7.23
C THR A 123 -12.58 -6.71 6.41
N PHE A 124 -13.01 -6.51 5.15
CA PHE A 124 -12.50 -5.43 4.30
C PHE A 124 -12.72 -4.07 4.97
N ARG A 125 -13.95 -3.79 5.42
CA ARG A 125 -14.30 -2.53 6.05
C ARG A 125 -13.42 -2.24 7.27
N LYS A 126 -13.20 -3.23 8.13
CA LYS A 126 -12.35 -3.09 9.31
C LYS A 126 -10.92 -2.64 8.95
N TYR A 127 -10.28 -3.31 7.99
CA TYR A 127 -8.91 -2.97 7.61
C TYR A 127 -8.82 -1.68 6.80
N TYR A 128 -9.83 -1.38 5.98
CA TYR A 128 -9.96 -0.11 5.27
C TYR A 128 -10.07 1.07 6.25
N GLU A 129 -10.91 0.95 7.29
CA GLU A 129 -11.04 1.96 8.35
C GLU A 129 -9.72 2.15 9.11
N LEU A 130 -9.03 1.05 9.47
CA LEU A 130 -7.72 1.10 10.12
C LEU A 130 -6.66 1.81 9.26
N ALA A 131 -6.62 1.55 7.96
CA ALA A 131 -5.71 2.24 7.04
C ALA A 131 -6.02 3.75 6.96
N GLY A 132 -7.30 4.12 7.01
CA GLY A 132 -7.74 5.52 7.08
C GLY A 132 -7.36 6.21 8.40
N GLU A 133 -7.43 5.50 9.53
CA GLU A 133 -6.96 5.99 10.82
C GLU A 133 -5.46 6.25 10.80
N ILE A 134 -4.66 5.32 10.27
CA ILE A 134 -3.21 5.49 10.09
C ILE A 134 -2.91 6.73 9.24
N LYS A 135 -3.62 6.91 8.11
CA LYS A 135 -3.48 8.11 7.26
C LYS A 135 -3.76 9.40 8.03
N SER A 136 -4.82 9.39 8.83
CA SER A 136 -5.24 10.56 9.60
C SER A 136 -4.17 10.92 10.65
N GLU A 137 -3.63 9.92 11.34
CA GLU A 137 -2.55 10.09 12.32
C GLU A 137 -1.27 10.65 11.68
N ILE A 138 -0.89 10.14 10.48
CA ILE A 138 0.26 10.66 9.71
C ILE A 138 0.02 12.10 9.24
N GLY A 139 -1.23 12.47 8.93
CA GLY A 139 -1.59 13.84 8.55
C GLY A 139 -1.49 14.84 9.70
N SER A 140 -1.62 14.38 10.95
CA SER A 140 -1.65 15.19 12.17
C SER A 140 -0.58 14.81 13.18
N LEU A 141 0.65 14.55 12.73
CA LEU A 141 1.74 14.07 13.60
C LEU A 141 1.98 14.98 14.81
N THR A 142 1.85 14.38 15.98
CA THR A 142 2.22 14.95 17.28
C THR A 142 3.44 14.23 17.85
N ALA A 143 3.88 14.59 19.06
CA ALA A 143 5.03 13.94 19.69
C ALA A 143 4.80 12.43 19.94
N ASP A 144 3.56 12.03 20.23
CA ASP A 144 3.20 10.65 20.59
C ASP A 144 2.80 9.78 19.39
N SER A 145 2.72 10.35 18.18
CA SER A 145 2.23 9.66 16.99
C SER A 145 3.04 8.41 16.61
N HIS A 146 4.33 8.35 16.94
CA HIS A 146 5.12 7.11 16.75
C HIS A 146 4.59 5.94 17.60
N HIS A 147 4.14 6.21 18.84
CA HIS A 147 3.57 5.18 19.71
C HIS A 147 2.16 4.77 19.27
N ILE A 148 1.39 5.72 18.72
CA ILE A 148 0.04 5.47 18.18
C ILE A 148 0.13 4.63 16.90
N LEU A 149 0.96 5.03 15.94
CA LEU A 149 1.21 4.28 14.70
C LEU A 149 1.74 2.86 14.96
N ARG A 150 2.40 2.64 16.10
CA ARG A 150 2.85 1.31 16.54
C ARG A 150 1.73 0.42 17.06
N SER A 151 0.65 1.01 17.56
CA SER A 151 -0.44 0.30 18.24
C SER A 151 -1.60 -0.03 17.31
N LEU A 152 -1.73 0.72 16.20
CA LEU A 152 -2.67 0.50 15.10
C LEU A 152 -2.17 -0.63 14.18
#